data_AF-A0PZU3-F1
#
_entry.id   AF-A0PZU3-F1
#
_cell.length_a   1.000
_cell.length_b   1.000
_cell.length_c   1.000
_cell.angle_alpha   90.00
_cell.angle_beta   90.00
_cell.angle_gamma   90.00
#
_symmetry.space_group_name_H-M   'P 1'
#
loop_
_entity.id
_entity.type
_entity.pdbx_description
1 polymer ?
#
loop_
_entity_poly.entity_id
_entity_poly.type
_entity_poly.pdbx_seq_one_letter_code
_entity_poly.pdbx_strand_id
1 'polypeptide(L)'
;MDWKMVIKNRVEEYNSKKHRISTTLNNMIEELRNEIGVAAIVIEEEHLGKMYWRVRINGKEECISYDEIKLNMFVPVLNPKEENEKVSLKEVLEKILLEKFKWN
;
A
#
# COMPACT_ATOMS: atom_id res chain seq x y z
N MET A 1 6.02 -4.00 32.47
CA MET A 1 5.37 -4.43 31.21
C MET A 1 6.11 -5.67 30.72
N ASP A 2 5.42 -6.80 30.54
CA ASP A 2 6.04 -8.06 30.07
C ASP A 2 6.49 -7.92 28.60
N TRP A 3 7.74 -8.27 28.30
CA TRP A 3 8.31 -8.18 26.95
C TRP A 3 7.51 -9.02 25.94
N LYS A 4 6.88 -10.12 26.37
CA LYS A 4 5.99 -10.94 25.52
C LYS A 4 4.77 -10.14 25.05
N MET A 5 4.21 -9.32 25.94
CA MET A 5 3.06 -8.45 25.61
C MET A 5 3.46 -7.36 24.63
N VAL A 6 4.66 -6.80 24.77
CA VAL A 6 5.20 -5.81 23.81
C VAL A 6 5.37 -6.43 22.42
N ILE A 7 5.90 -7.65 22.32
CA ILE A 7 6.04 -8.35 21.04
C ILE A 7 4.67 -8.66 20.44
N LYS A 8 3.73 -9.18 21.24
CA LYS A 8 2.36 -9.47 20.79
C LYS A 8 1.71 -8.23 20.16
N ASN A 9 1.75 -7.09 20.86
CA ASN A 9 1.17 -5.84 20.35
C ASN A 9 1.83 -5.40 19.02
N ARG A 10 3.15 -5.54 18.90
CA ARG A 10 3.87 -5.21 17.65
C ARG A 10 3.46 -6.10 16.49
N VAL A 11 3.28 -7.39 16.73
CA VAL A 11 2.82 -8.36 15.70
C VAL A 11 1.37 -8.06 15.30
N GLU A 12 0.50 -7.76 16.26
CA GLU A 12 -0.90 -7.39 15.98
C GLU A 12 -0.99 -6.09 15.16
N GLU A 13 -0.20 -5.08 15.51
CA GLU A 13 -0.10 -3.85 14.73
C GLU A 13 0.41 -4.09 13.31
N TYR A 14 1.45 -4.92 13.17
CA TYR A 14 2.01 -5.29 11.87
C TYR A 14 0.94 -5.96 11.00
N ASN A 15 0.26 -6.97 11.52
CA ASN A 15 -0.78 -7.70 10.80
C ASN A 15 -1.97 -6.82 10.44
N SER A 16 -2.39 -5.93 11.35
CA SER A 16 -3.48 -4.98 11.09
C SER A 16 -3.14 -4.01 9.96
N LYS A 17 -1.91 -3.45 9.97
CA LYS A 17 -1.41 -2.57 8.89
C LYS A 17 -1.36 -3.30 7.56
N LYS A 18 -0.78 -4.52 7.55
CA LYS A 18 -0.68 -5.37 6.36
C LYS A 18 -2.07 -5.65 5.78
N HIS A 19 -2.98 -6.17 6.60
CA HIS A 19 -4.34 -6.51 6.20
C HIS A 19 -5.07 -5.31 5.58
N ARG A 20 -4.98 -4.13 6.20
CA ARG A 20 -5.63 -2.93 5.68
C ARG A 20 -5.15 -2.56 4.27
N ILE A 21 -3.85 -2.64 4.01
CA ILE A 21 -3.27 -2.33 2.70
C ILE A 21 -3.68 -3.38 1.68
N SER A 22 -3.55 -4.66 2.03
CA SER A 22 -3.95 -5.77 1.18
C SER A 22 -5.41 -5.70 0.78
N THR A 23 -6.32 -5.46 1.73
CA THR A 23 -7.75 -5.32 1.44
C THR A 23 -8.00 -4.15 0.50
N THR A 24 -7.34 -3.02 0.72
CA THR A 24 -7.51 -1.84 -0.14
C THR A 24 -7.01 -2.10 -1.57
N LEU A 25 -5.81 -2.68 -1.72
CA LEU A 25 -5.25 -3.04 -3.02
C LEU A 25 -6.11 -4.08 -3.75
N ASN A 26 -6.57 -5.13 -3.05
CA ASN A 26 -7.42 -6.14 -3.67
C ASN A 26 -8.73 -5.55 -4.19
N ASN A 27 -9.39 -4.69 -3.40
CA ASN A 27 -10.60 -4.00 -3.84
C ASN A 27 -10.35 -3.15 -5.10
N MET A 28 -9.25 -2.38 -5.13
CA MET A 28 -8.91 -1.57 -6.31
C MET A 28 -8.62 -2.42 -7.54
N ILE A 29 -7.92 -3.54 -7.38
CA ILE A 29 -7.62 -4.46 -8.48
C ILE A 29 -8.89 -5.19 -8.96
N GLU A 30 -9.83 -5.47 -8.07
CA GLU A 30 -11.15 -6.01 -8.42
C GLU A 30 -11.99 -4.98 -9.18
N GLU A 31 -11.99 -3.70 -8.75
CA GLU A 31 -12.58 -2.57 -9.50
C GLU A 31 -12.01 -2.53 -10.94
N LEU A 32 -10.69 -2.58 -11.11
CA LEU A 32 -10.04 -2.59 -12.44
C LEU A 32 -10.43 -3.80 -13.29
N ARG A 33 -10.55 -4.98 -12.67
CA ARG A 33 -10.94 -6.21 -13.38
C ARG A 33 -12.38 -6.14 -13.87
N ASN A 34 -13.28 -5.65 -13.02
CA ASN A 34 -14.71 -5.63 -13.30
C ASN A 34 -15.10 -4.49 -14.26
N GLU A 35 -14.51 -3.31 -14.13
CA GLU A 35 -14.89 -2.13 -14.91
C GLU A 35 -14.15 -2.03 -16.25
N ILE A 36 -12.87 -2.38 -16.28
CA ILE A 36 -11.99 -2.18 -17.45
C ILE A 36 -11.62 -3.52 -18.10
N GLY A 37 -11.99 -4.65 -17.49
CA GLY A 37 -11.71 -5.99 -18.04
C GLY A 37 -10.22 -6.36 -17.97
N VAL A 38 -9.45 -5.71 -17.10
CA VAL A 38 -8.00 -5.88 -17.04
C VAL A 38 -7.64 -7.09 -16.16
N ALA A 39 -6.79 -7.98 -16.69
CA ALA A 39 -6.21 -9.05 -15.90
C ALA A 39 -5.22 -8.46 -14.88
N ALA A 40 -5.65 -8.38 -13.61
CA ALA A 40 -4.82 -7.86 -12.54
C ALA A 40 -4.90 -8.70 -11.25
N ILE A 41 -3.77 -8.84 -10.56
CA ILE A 41 -3.62 -9.60 -9.31
C ILE A 41 -2.68 -8.89 -8.33
N VAL A 42 -2.90 -9.12 -7.04
CA VAL A 42 -2.01 -8.68 -5.95
C VAL A 42 -1.45 -9.91 -5.26
N ILE A 43 -0.14 -9.95 -5.07
CA ILE A 43 0.57 -11.00 -4.34
C ILE A 43 1.26 -10.33 -3.15
N GLU A 44 0.92 -10.77 -1.94
CA GLU A 44 1.58 -10.32 -0.72
C GLU A 44 2.93 -11.04 -0.57
N GLU A 45 3.98 -10.28 -0.33
CA GLU A 45 5.32 -10.82 -0.11
C GLU A 45 5.91 -10.23 1.18
N GLU A 46 6.57 -11.07 1.96
CA GLU A 46 7.31 -10.65 3.15
C GLU A 46 8.78 -11.03 2.99
N HIS A 47 9.66 -10.04 3.12
CA HIS A 47 11.10 -10.26 3.05
C HIS A 47 11.81 -9.51 4.18
N LEU A 48 12.57 -10.24 5.01
CA LEU A 48 13.34 -9.70 6.13
C LEU A 48 12.50 -8.79 7.07
N GLY A 49 11.24 -9.16 7.31
CA GLY A 49 10.31 -8.38 8.16
C GLY A 49 9.72 -7.14 7.50
N LYS A 50 9.95 -6.91 6.20
CA LYS A 50 9.33 -5.84 5.41
C LYS A 50 8.16 -6.39 4.61
N MET A 51 7.11 -5.59 4.49
CA MET A 51 5.91 -5.91 3.70
C MET A 51 6.05 -5.36 2.29
N TYR A 52 5.71 -6.20 1.32
CA TYR A 52 5.65 -5.87 -0.09
C TYR A 52 4.35 -6.38 -0.71
N TRP A 53 3.87 -5.66 -1.71
CA TRP A 53 2.76 -6.07 -2.56
C TRP A 53 3.23 -6.03 -3.99
N ARG A 54 3.30 -7.20 -4.60
CA ARG A 54 3.57 -7.36 -6.02
C ARG A 54 2.25 -7.27 -6.76
N VAL A 55 2.09 -6.25 -7.57
CA VAL A 55 0.90 -6.02 -8.36
C VAL A 55 1.25 -6.35 -9.80
N ARG A 56 0.44 -7.21 -10.43
CA ARG A 56 0.56 -7.52 -11.86
C ARG A 56 -0.69 -7.03 -12.56
N ILE A 57 -0.52 -6.24 -13.62
CA ILE A 57 -1.61 -5.68 -14.43
C ILE A 57 -1.25 -5.90 -15.90
N ASN A 58 -2.11 -6.62 -16.64
CA ASN A 58 -1.94 -6.90 -18.07
C ASN A 58 -0.54 -7.43 -18.44
N GLY A 59 -0.01 -8.34 -17.62
CA GLY A 59 1.32 -8.94 -17.81
C GLY A 59 2.51 -8.11 -17.32
N LYS A 60 2.35 -6.80 -17.06
CA LYS A 60 3.36 -5.97 -16.39
C LYS A 60 3.30 -6.21 -14.89
N GLU A 61 4.46 -6.31 -14.24
CA GLU A 61 4.57 -6.56 -12.81
C GLU A 61 5.39 -5.47 -12.13
N GLU A 62 4.89 -4.99 -11.00
CA GLU A 62 5.47 -3.90 -10.22
C GLU A 62 5.38 -4.22 -8.73
N CYS A 63 6.38 -3.77 -7.97
CA CYS A 63 6.43 -3.99 -6.52
C CYS A 63 6.16 -2.70 -5.76
N ILE A 64 5.29 -2.77 -4.76
CA ILE A 64 4.95 -1.69 -3.83
C ILE A 64 5.48 -2.07 -2.45
N SER A 65 6.25 -1.20 -1.81
CA SER A 65 6.75 -1.43 -0.44
C SER A 65 5.94 -0.66 0.60
N TYR A 66 5.90 -1.16 1.83
CA TYR A 66 5.28 -0.41 2.93
C TYR A 66 5.94 0.96 3.16
N ASP A 67 7.26 1.06 2.99
CA ASP A 67 7.99 2.32 3.14
C ASP A 67 7.55 3.35 2.09
N GLU A 68 7.33 2.92 0.84
CA GLU A 68 6.83 3.77 -0.25
C GLU A 68 5.41 4.28 0.04
N ILE A 69 4.53 3.42 0.56
CA ILE A 69 3.17 3.82 0.98
C ILE A 69 3.28 4.85 2.11
N LYS A 70 4.11 4.59 3.12
CA LYS A 70 4.30 5.49 4.26
C LYS A 70 4.84 6.85 3.82
N LEU A 71 5.79 6.90 2.90
CA LEU A 71 6.33 8.15 2.35
C LEU A 71 5.24 8.96 1.62
N ASN A 72 4.38 8.32 0.85
CA ASN A 72 3.31 9.00 0.13
C ASN A 72 2.10 9.36 1.00
N MET A 73 1.95 8.77 2.19
CA MET A 73 0.94 9.18 3.17
C MET A 73 1.20 10.55 3.81
N PHE A 74 2.41 11.08 3.70
CA PHE A 74 2.77 12.40 4.22
C PHE A 74 3.19 13.30 3.06
N VAL A 75 2.28 14.19 2.65
CA VAL A 75 2.63 15.26 1.71
C VAL A 75 3.09 16.46 2.55
N PRO A 76 4.35 16.90 2.45
CA PRO A 76 4.79 18.11 3.12
C PRO A 76 4.04 19.28 2.50
N VAL A 77 3.22 19.95 3.30
CA VAL A 77 2.55 21.17 2.86
C VAL A 77 3.63 22.24 2.73
N LEU A 78 3.70 22.89 1.57
CA LEU A 78 4.71 23.91 1.25
C LEU A 78 4.62 25.14 2.18
N ASN A 79 3.57 25.23 3.00
CA ASN A 79 3.30 26.31 3.91
C ASN A 79 3.53 25.86 5.36
N PRO A 80 4.53 26.39 6.09
CA PRO A 80 4.88 25.95 7.45
C PRO A 80 3.82 26.27 8.52
N LYS A 81 2.69 26.88 8.14
CA LYS A 81 1.53 27.16 9.00
C LYS A 81 0.41 26.14 8.84
N GLU A 82 0.51 25.20 7.90
CA GLU A 82 -0.50 24.17 7.65
C GLU A 82 0.04 22.82 8.14
N GLU A 83 -0.80 22.08 8.86
CA GLU A 83 -0.48 20.73 9.31
C GLU A 83 -0.41 19.79 8.09
N ASN A 84 0.49 18.80 8.13
CA ASN A 84 0.61 17.79 7.07
C ASN A 84 -0.77 17.20 6.73
N GLU A 85 -1.19 17.31 5.46
CA GLU A 85 -2.47 16.75 5.03
C GLU A 85 -2.37 15.22 5.01
N LYS A 86 -3.26 14.56 5.75
CA LYS A 86 -3.29 13.10 5.84
C LYS A 86 -4.08 12.55 4.67
N VAL A 87 -3.36 12.16 3.61
CA VAL A 87 -3.94 11.53 2.41
C VAL A 87 -4.52 10.15 2.77
N SER A 88 -5.64 9.79 2.15
CA SER A 88 -6.24 8.48 2.38
C SER A 88 -5.39 7.35 1.79
N LEU A 89 -5.49 6.14 2.36
CA LEU A 89 -4.74 4.99 1.87
C LEU A 89 -5.10 4.65 0.41
N LYS A 90 -6.36 4.79 0.00
CA LYS A 90 -6.81 4.51 -1.37
C LYS A 90 -6.13 5.47 -2.36
N GLU A 91 -6.14 6.77 -2.07
CA GLU A 91 -5.49 7.80 -2.91
C GLU A 91 -3.97 7.59 -3.02
N VAL A 92 -3.31 7.23 -1.91
CA VAL A 92 -1.87 6.91 -1.93
C VAL A 92 -1.58 5.73 -2.85
N LEU A 93 -2.34 4.64 -2.70
CA LEU A 93 -2.15 3.44 -3.51
C LEU A 93 -2.47 3.70 -4.98
N GLU A 94 -3.50 4.49 -5.26
CA GLU A 94 -3.87 4.90 -6.62
C GLU A 94 -2.75 5.66 -7.29
N LYS A 95 -2.20 6.67 -6.60
CA LYS A 95 -1.05 7.43 -7.08
C LYS A 95 0.14 6.53 -7.39
N ILE A 96 0.51 5.63 -6.47
CA ILE A 96 1.63 4.69 -6.66
C ILE A 96 1.39 3.80 -7.88
N LEU A 97 0.18 3.26 -8.03
CA LEU A 97 -0.17 2.42 -9.18
C LEU A 97 -0.08 3.19 -10.50
N LEU A 98 -0.62 4.40 -10.56
CA LEU A 98 -0.54 5.27 -11.75
C LEU A 98 0.92 5.63 -12.09
N GLU A 99 1.77 5.83 -11.10
CA GLU A 99 3.19 6.13 -11.30
C GLU A 99 3.98 4.93 -11.84
N LYS A 100 3.76 3.74 -11.29
CA LYS A 100 4.47 2.51 -11.72
C LYS A 100 3.93 1.96 -13.05
N PHE A 101 2.63 2.05 -13.28
CA PHE A 101 1.97 1.59 -14.50
C PHE A 101 1.74 2.71 -15.52
N LYS A 102 2.72 3.60 -15.71
CA LYS A 102 2.74 4.48 -16.88
C LYS A 102 2.96 3.64 -18.15
N TRP A 103 1.99 3.67 -19.05
CA TRP A 103 2.09 3.11 -20.40
C TRP A 103 2.50 4.26 -21.32
N ASN A 104 3.68 4.13 -21.95
CA ASN A 104 4.11 5.02 -23.03
C ASN A 104 3.38 4.67 -24.33
#